data_AF-A0A1J4SEI1-F1
#
_entry.id   AF-A0A1J4SEI1-F1
#
_cell.length_a   1.000
_cell.length_b   1.000
_cell.length_c   1.000
_cell.angle_alpha   90.00
_cell.angle_beta   90.00
_cell.angle_gamma   90.00
#
_symmetry.space_group_name_H-M   'P 1'
#
loop_
_entity.id
_entity.type
_entity.pdbx_description
1 polymer ?
#
loop_
_entity_poly.entity_id
_entity_poly.type
_entity_poly.pdbx_seq_one_letter_code
_entity_poly.pdbx_strand_id
1 'polypeptide(L)'
;MNSSIFGEAKKLQIEPRIVKQMSLATIRTFPDAIVELVTNCDDSYRRLEEKNVVCSGEIKVFIKRLKGGRCEELKAIDFAEGMEKNQLEEALKFGGETSGFEKGKSVRGLFGRGLKESILALGKGIIYTIKDNKISIAELWWDETSSSAKYKIIKESYIPSLEERDEVGIKENGTCVKISITNERIKCPEYKTLKPQICNHFALREINSSTKRKVYLCFESSKDGSRISSPISFEKPAGKEILNMPITLPNYGDEIKVKILESDTELDSPYNDPYSKAGLLIKSGGAILDKTLFKFSSEKAGSYFFGEVVCEGIYGRIKRGDYGMIDPNRCGIEWQHQYCKILQNEIEKVLQPFIEKKKEELLKSKPSIKMSEQTKKMLNKICQLLNRFAKLELEKELPDGTDLEKDDEVRGIMIKPSKAHIIINKERWFSVYVPFKQVGIIPKVKVTSSNNEKISVLDPDINNFRPHSKRPEILIGRFRVIGREVGSIGTIKCISEDGSNATAEVDVIPEEKEGKKKKKLEIPKGGFFSEITPDLERDPNQRVAYESGKIKIFVMFPMIQQYLDEKLEPKRDEGKVILAELIGEAFCKVVARERVDRGNPPIITSEIDAFNIAMNAVQKEYLHQIHKILVE
;
A
#
# COMPACT_ATOMS: atom_id res chain seq x y z
N MET A 1 -28.82 -34.66 -7.83
CA MET A 1 -28.37 -35.57 -6.75
C MET A 1 -29.34 -35.52 -5.57
N ASN A 2 -29.59 -36.68 -4.96
CA ASN A 2 -30.53 -36.86 -3.86
C ASN A 2 -29.96 -36.28 -2.55
N SER A 3 -30.73 -35.50 -1.79
CA SER A 3 -30.27 -34.91 -0.51
C SER A 3 -29.94 -35.94 0.58
N SER A 4 -30.33 -37.21 0.38
CA SER A 4 -30.19 -38.32 1.33
C SER A 4 -28.76 -38.84 1.53
N ILE A 5 -27.82 -38.50 0.62
CA ILE A 5 -26.43 -38.99 0.66
C ILE A 5 -25.54 -38.21 1.64
N PHE A 6 -25.94 -36.99 2.01
CA PHE A 6 -25.18 -36.15 2.92
C PHE A 6 -25.44 -36.52 4.38
N GLY A 7 -24.40 -36.42 5.21
CA GLY A 7 -24.53 -36.38 6.66
C GLY A 7 -25.12 -35.06 7.14
N GLU A 8 -25.20 -34.91 8.46
CA GLU A 8 -25.68 -33.67 9.08
C GLU A 8 -24.78 -32.48 8.77
N ALA A 9 -25.40 -31.30 8.66
CA ALA A 9 -24.67 -30.05 8.47
C ALA A 9 -23.92 -29.66 9.76
N LYS A 10 -22.63 -29.43 9.64
CA LYS A 10 -21.73 -29.01 10.71
C LYS A 10 -21.40 -27.52 10.55
N LYS A 11 -21.31 -26.79 11.65
CA LYS A 11 -20.80 -25.41 11.67
C LYS A 11 -19.28 -25.44 11.59
N LEU A 12 -18.67 -24.49 10.88
CA LEU A 12 -17.22 -24.32 10.95
C LEU A 12 -16.82 -23.79 12.34
N GLN A 13 -15.81 -24.41 12.95
CA GLN A 13 -15.35 -24.12 14.31
C GLN A 13 -14.49 -22.86 14.39
N ILE A 14 -15.08 -21.72 14.04
CA ILE A 14 -14.46 -20.40 14.07
C ILE A 14 -15.56 -19.35 14.19
N GLU A 15 -15.22 -18.19 14.77
CA GLU A 15 -16.16 -17.08 14.90
C GLU A 15 -16.70 -16.66 13.51
N PRO A 16 -18.03 -16.64 13.30
CA PRO A 16 -18.60 -16.37 11.99
C PRO A 16 -18.21 -15.03 11.38
N ARG A 17 -18.08 -13.98 12.22
CA ARG A 17 -17.69 -12.64 11.75
C ARG A 17 -16.29 -12.65 11.15
N ILE A 18 -15.35 -13.32 11.82
CA ILE A 18 -13.97 -13.47 11.37
C ILE A 18 -13.94 -14.17 10.01
N VAL A 19 -14.66 -15.28 9.84
CA VAL A 19 -14.71 -16.00 8.54
C VAL A 19 -15.22 -15.13 7.41
N LYS A 20 -16.31 -14.40 7.65
CA LYS A 20 -16.92 -13.54 6.61
C LYS A 20 -15.99 -12.39 6.24
N GLN A 21 -15.40 -11.73 7.22
CA GLN A 21 -14.43 -10.65 7.00
C GLN A 21 -13.19 -11.15 6.28
N MET A 22 -12.59 -12.25 6.74
CA MET A 22 -11.42 -12.86 6.11
C MET A 22 -11.70 -13.25 4.65
N SER A 23 -12.83 -13.91 4.38
CA SER A 23 -13.18 -14.33 3.02
C SER A 23 -13.31 -13.15 2.06
N LEU A 24 -13.97 -12.06 2.49
CA LEU A 24 -14.14 -10.84 1.68
C LEU A 24 -12.85 -10.01 1.55
N ALA A 25 -11.99 -10.02 2.57
CA ALA A 25 -10.69 -9.35 2.52
C ALA A 25 -9.71 -10.07 1.59
N THR A 26 -9.82 -11.40 1.55
CA THR A 26 -9.00 -12.32 0.75
C THR A 26 -9.41 -12.32 -0.72
N ILE A 27 -10.71 -12.46 -1.00
CA ILE A 27 -11.27 -12.52 -2.36
C ILE A 27 -11.94 -11.19 -2.68
N ARG A 28 -11.14 -10.25 -3.21
CA ARG A 28 -11.60 -8.89 -3.52
C ARG A 28 -12.16 -8.80 -4.93
N THR A 29 -11.60 -9.59 -5.84
CA THR A 29 -11.92 -9.60 -7.26
C THR A 29 -12.18 -11.01 -7.75
N PHE A 30 -12.87 -11.14 -8.91
CA PHE A 30 -13.13 -12.44 -9.51
C PHE A 30 -11.84 -13.21 -9.89
N PRO A 31 -10.79 -12.56 -10.42
CA PRO A 31 -9.49 -13.21 -10.63
C PRO A 31 -8.87 -13.80 -9.35
N ASP A 32 -9.04 -13.19 -8.17
CA ASP A 32 -8.50 -13.75 -6.92
C ASP A 32 -9.03 -15.16 -6.66
N ALA A 33 -10.32 -15.40 -6.84
CA ALA A 33 -10.90 -16.74 -6.67
C ALA A 33 -10.34 -17.76 -7.67
N ILE A 34 -10.09 -17.34 -8.93
CA ILE A 34 -9.50 -18.22 -9.94
C ILE A 34 -8.07 -18.56 -9.56
N VAL A 35 -7.29 -17.58 -9.09
CA VAL A 35 -5.92 -17.78 -8.61
C VAL A 35 -5.90 -18.86 -7.53
N GLU A 36 -6.80 -18.80 -6.55
CA GLU A 36 -6.85 -19.79 -5.49
C GLU A 36 -7.25 -21.18 -5.97
N LEU A 37 -8.26 -21.28 -6.83
CA LEU A 37 -8.67 -22.59 -7.33
C LEU A 37 -7.58 -23.22 -8.21
N VAL A 38 -6.95 -22.45 -9.09
CA VAL A 38 -5.89 -22.95 -9.99
C VAL A 38 -4.62 -23.31 -9.22
N THR A 39 -4.25 -22.54 -8.20
CA THR A 39 -3.08 -22.87 -7.37
C THR A 39 -3.31 -24.12 -6.52
N ASN A 40 -4.53 -24.35 -6.00
CA ASN A 40 -4.87 -25.61 -5.33
C ASN A 40 -4.78 -26.83 -6.26
N CYS A 41 -5.20 -26.67 -7.52
CA CYS A 41 -5.01 -27.69 -8.55
C CYS A 41 -3.52 -27.96 -8.81
N ASP A 42 -2.71 -26.91 -8.97
CA ASP A 42 -1.26 -27.04 -9.17
C ASP A 42 -0.55 -27.73 -8.00
N ASP A 43 -0.91 -27.37 -6.76
CA ASP A 43 -0.36 -27.99 -5.55
C ASP A 43 -0.68 -29.50 -5.51
N SER A 44 -1.83 -29.93 -6.01
CA SER A 44 -2.21 -31.35 -6.14
C SER A 44 -1.31 -32.09 -7.13
N TYR A 45 -1.03 -31.49 -8.28
CA TYR A 45 -0.08 -32.05 -9.24
C TYR A 45 1.36 -32.05 -8.73
N ARG A 46 1.81 -31.02 -8.01
CA ARG A 46 3.15 -30.98 -7.42
C ARG A 46 3.39 -32.14 -6.46
N ARG A 47 2.40 -32.52 -5.65
CA ARG A 47 2.50 -33.69 -4.75
C ARG A 47 2.63 -35.01 -5.50
N LEU A 48 2.03 -35.12 -6.69
CA LEU A 48 2.24 -36.27 -7.58
C LEU A 48 3.66 -36.27 -8.18
N GLU A 49 4.13 -35.10 -8.63
CA GLU A 49 5.46 -34.93 -9.21
C GLU A 49 6.57 -35.20 -8.19
N GLU A 50 6.40 -34.79 -6.93
CA GLU A 50 7.31 -35.10 -5.81
C GLU A 50 7.42 -36.62 -5.56
N LYS A 51 6.35 -37.36 -5.84
CA LYS A 51 6.31 -38.83 -5.81
C LYS A 51 6.76 -39.47 -7.13
N ASN A 52 7.26 -38.68 -8.08
CA ASN A 52 7.62 -39.09 -9.44
C ASN A 52 6.48 -39.77 -10.22
N VAL A 53 5.23 -39.43 -9.91
CA VAL A 53 4.06 -39.92 -10.64
C VAL A 53 3.87 -39.07 -11.90
N VAL A 54 3.74 -39.73 -13.05
CA VAL A 54 3.42 -39.05 -14.32
C VAL A 54 1.98 -38.56 -14.28
N CYS A 55 1.77 -37.28 -14.56
CA CYS A 55 0.45 -36.65 -14.51
C CYS A 55 0.18 -35.79 -15.75
N SER A 56 -1.11 -35.55 -16.05
CA SER A 56 -1.51 -34.74 -17.22
C SER A 56 -1.17 -33.25 -17.10
N GLY A 57 -1.16 -32.74 -15.85
CA GLY A 57 -1.02 -31.31 -15.56
C GLY A 57 -2.21 -30.46 -16.03
N GLU A 58 -3.31 -31.08 -16.42
CA GLU A 58 -4.46 -30.40 -17.02
C GLU A 58 -5.35 -29.75 -15.95
N ILE A 59 -5.68 -28.47 -16.13
CA ILE A 59 -6.56 -27.70 -15.24
C ILE A 59 -7.61 -27.01 -16.11
N LYS A 60 -8.89 -27.18 -15.77
CA LYS A 60 -10.00 -26.53 -16.49
C LYS A 60 -10.75 -25.59 -15.58
N VAL A 61 -10.89 -24.34 -16.01
CA VAL A 61 -11.69 -23.31 -15.34
C VAL A 61 -12.90 -23.00 -16.21
N PHE A 62 -14.10 -23.31 -15.73
CA PHE A 62 -15.36 -23.00 -16.39
C PHE A 62 -16.04 -21.82 -15.71
N ILE A 63 -16.58 -20.92 -16.53
CA ILE A 63 -17.27 -19.72 -16.07
C ILE A 63 -18.56 -19.57 -16.86
N LYS A 64 -19.67 -19.43 -16.14
CA LYS A 64 -20.97 -19.07 -16.73
C LYS A 64 -21.33 -17.66 -16.32
N ARG A 65 -21.07 -16.71 -17.22
CA ARG A 65 -21.29 -15.29 -16.96
C ARG A 65 -22.71 -14.88 -17.34
N LEU A 66 -23.29 -13.97 -16.56
CA LEU A 66 -24.60 -13.35 -16.80
C LEU A 66 -24.47 -11.85 -17.17
N LYS A 67 -25.59 -11.24 -17.57
CA LYS A 67 -25.63 -9.80 -17.91
C LYS A 67 -25.26 -8.94 -16.69
N GLY A 68 -24.66 -7.78 -16.94
CA GLY A 68 -24.30 -6.80 -15.90
C GLY A 68 -23.10 -7.21 -15.03
N GLY A 69 -22.20 -8.06 -15.54
CA GLY A 69 -21.01 -8.52 -14.80
C GLY A 69 -21.32 -9.54 -13.71
N ARG A 70 -22.57 -10.01 -13.61
CA ARG A 70 -22.93 -11.10 -12.71
C ARG A 70 -22.39 -12.42 -13.23
N CYS A 71 -22.22 -13.38 -12.34
CA CYS A 71 -21.78 -14.72 -12.68
C CYS A 71 -22.73 -15.71 -12.01
N GLU A 72 -23.05 -16.80 -12.70
CA GLU A 72 -23.90 -17.87 -12.17
C GLU A 72 -23.03 -18.96 -11.57
N GLU A 73 -21.96 -19.34 -12.26
CA GLU A 73 -21.12 -20.47 -11.91
C GLU A 73 -19.65 -20.18 -12.18
N LEU A 74 -18.79 -20.60 -11.23
CA LEU A 74 -17.35 -20.78 -11.41
C LEU A 74 -17.01 -22.22 -11.03
N LYS A 75 -16.37 -22.97 -11.93
CA LYS A 75 -15.96 -24.35 -11.70
C LYS A 75 -14.49 -24.53 -12.05
N ALA A 76 -13.70 -25.13 -11.16
CA ALA A 76 -12.31 -25.50 -11.42
C ALA A 76 -12.14 -27.01 -11.28
N ILE A 77 -11.49 -27.65 -12.25
CA ILE A 77 -11.28 -29.09 -12.31
C ILE A 77 -9.81 -29.39 -12.53
N ASP A 78 -9.24 -30.27 -11.71
CA ASP A 78 -7.99 -30.96 -11.97
C ASP A 78 -8.19 -32.47 -12.11
N PHE A 79 -7.18 -33.12 -12.67
CA PHE A 79 -7.09 -34.56 -12.88
C PHE A 79 -5.87 -35.12 -12.14
N ALA A 80 -5.63 -34.61 -10.93
CA ALA A 80 -4.50 -34.99 -10.09
C ALA A 80 -4.88 -36.15 -9.13
N GLU A 81 -4.40 -36.14 -7.89
CA GLU A 81 -4.52 -37.29 -6.99
C GLU A 81 -5.93 -37.56 -6.43
N GLY A 82 -6.80 -36.53 -6.39
CA GLY A 82 -8.06 -36.60 -5.67
C GLY A 82 -7.89 -36.77 -4.14
N MET A 83 -9.00 -36.88 -3.41
CA MET A 83 -9.03 -37.01 -1.96
C MET A 83 -10.00 -38.10 -1.50
N GLU A 84 -9.63 -38.84 -0.48
CA GLU A 84 -10.57 -39.65 0.30
C GLU A 84 -11.49 -38.76 1.15
N LYS A 85 -12.62 -39.30 1.59
CA LYS A 85 -13.59 -38.59 2.45
C LYS A 85 -12.94 -37.94 3.68
N ASN A 86 -12.06 -38.66 4.38
CA ASN A 86 -11.39 -38.13 5.57
C ASN A 86 -10.46 -36.96 5.22
N GLN A 87 -9.74 -37.06 4.10
CA GLN A 87 -8.88 -35.97 3.60
C GLN A 87 -9.71 -34.74 3.24
N LEU A 88 -10.88 -34.94 2.61
CA LEU A 88 -11.83 -33.87 2.29
C LEU A 88 -12.42 -33.23 3.56
N GLU A 89 -12.76 -34.02 4.58
CA GLU A 89 -13.26 -33.51 5.86
C GLU A 89 -12.20 -32.67 6.58
N GLU A 90 -10.95 -33.14 6.62
CA GLU A 90 -9.82 -32.38 7.17
C GLU A 90 -9.58 -31.07 6.39
N ALA A 91 -9.72 -31.08 5.06
CA ALA A 91 -9.59 -29.88 4.24
C ALA A 91 -10.65 -28.80 4.57
N LEU A 92 -11.81 -29.20 5.11
CA LEU A 92 -12.93 -28.32 5.45
C LEU A 92 -12.86 -27.75 6.88
N LYS A 93 -12.10 -28.35 7.79
CA LYS A 93 -11.91 -27.81 9.15
C LYS A 93 -11.21 -26.44 9.10
N PHE A 94 -11.69 -25.48 9.89
CA PHE A 94 -11.13 -24.11 9.99
C PHE A 94 -10.30 -23.99 11.26
N GLY A 95 -9.10 -23.41 11.20
CA GLY A 95 -8.36 -22.99 12.38
C GLY A 95 -7.88 -24.08 13.36
N GLY A 96 -8.12 -25.37 13.10
CA GLY A 96 -7.30 -26.40 13.72
C GLY A 96 -5.84 -26.14 13.35
N GLU A 97 -4.90 -26.40 14.27
CA GLU A 97 -3.54 -26.75 13.86
C GLU A 97 -3.71 -27.59 12.61
N THR A 98 -3.27 -27.09 11.47
CA THR A 98 -3.23 -27.96 10.31
C THR A 98 -2.21 -29.00 10.73
N SER A 99 -2.70 -30.17 11.13
CA SER A 99 -2.00 -31.42 11.47
C SER A 99 -1.21 -31.90 10.24
N GLY A 100 -0.30 -31.05 9.82
CA GLY A 100 0.42 -31.06 8.56
C GLY A 100 1.71 -30.24 8.64
N PHE A 101 2.06 -29.70 9.82
CA PHE A 101 3.45 -29.28 10.09
C PHE A 101 4.42 -30.47 9.97
N GLU A 102 3.96 -31.70 10.20
CA GLU A 102 4.77 -32.91 10.09
C GLU A 102 4.90 -33.48 8.67
N LYS A 103 4.04 -33.10 7.70
CA LYS A 103 4.09 -33.64 6.33
C LYS A 103 3.71 -32.60 5.24
N GLY A 104 4.71 -31.89 4.74
CA GLY A 104 4.76 -31.47 3.32
C GLY A 104 3.81 -30.37 2.81
N LYS A 105 3.28 -29.46 3.65
CA LYS A 105 2.49 -28.31 3.14
C LYS A 105 3.38 -27.14 2.69
N SER A 106 2.99 -26.52 1.57
CA SER A 106 3.63 -25.35 0.96
C SER A 106 3.37 -24.07 1.78
N VAL A 107 4.31 -23.12 1.73
CA VAL A 107 4.21 -21.75 2.31
C VAL A 107 2.90 -21.07 1.93
N ARG A 108 2.45 -21.31 0.69
CA ARG A 108 1.22 -20.76 0.10
C ARG A 108 -0.01 -21.06 0.95
N GLY A 109 -0.13 -22.26 1.53
CA GLY A 109 -1.25 -22.59 2.42
C GLY A 109 -1.37 -21.73 3.68
N LEU A 110 -0.28 -21.04 4.07
CA LEU A 110 -0.20 -20.17 5.26
C LEU A 110 -0.37 -18.68 4.92
N PHE A 111 0.12 -18.21 3.76
CA PHE A 111 -0.09 -16.82 3.27
C PHE A 111 -1.52 -16.52 2.79
N GLY A 112 -2.45 -17.45 3.03
CA GLY A 112 -3.76 -17.53 2.42
C GLY A 112 -3.68 -18.22 1.06
N ARG A 113 -4.74 -18.82 0.54
CA ARG A 113 -6.12 -18.39 0.70
C ARG A 113 -6.96 -19.59 0.25
N GLY A 114 -7.85 -20.05 1.10
CA GLY A 114 -8.40 -21.39 0.94
C GLY A 114 -9.42 -21.49 -0.18
N LEU A 115 -9.60 -22.74 -0.58
CA LEU A 115 -10.84 -23.28 -1.13
C LEU A 115 -12.09 -22.73 -0.40
N LYS A 116 -12.00 -22.58 0.92
CA LYS A 116 -13.11 -22.13 1.78
C LYS A 116 -13.45 -20.66 1.59
N GLU A 117 -12.46 -19.79 1.61
CA GLU A 117 -12.61 -18.34 1.42
C GLU A 117 -13.16 -18.03 0.02
N SER A 118 -12.66 -18.73 -1.00
CA SER A 118 -13.18 -18.63 -2.38
C SER A 118 -14.66 -18.99 -2.47
N ILE A 119 -15.05 -20.10 -1.84
CA ILE A 119 -16.45 -20.53 -1.79
C ILE A 119 -17.29 -19.51 -1.02
N LEU A 120 -16.90 -19.14 0.21
CA LEU A 120 -17.70 -18.31 1.11
C LEU A 120 -17.79 -16.84 0.65
N ALA A 121 -16.77 -16.33 -0.03
CA ALA A 121 -16.80 -14.98 -0.60
C ALA A 121 -17.72 -14.89 -1.81
N LEU A 122 -17.80 -15.94 -2.64
CA LEU A 122 -18.58 -15.94 -3.87
C LEU A 122 -20.02 -16.47 -3.70
N GLY A 123 -20.24 -17.46 -2.82
CA GLY A 123 -21.56 -18.03 -2.57
C GLY A 123 -21.54 -19.44 -1.96
N LYS A 124 -22.07 -20.41 -2.71
CA LYS A 124 -22.19 -21.81 -2.28
C LYS A 124 -21.30 -22.71 -3.13
N GLY A 125 -20.46 -23.50 -2.47
CA GLY A 125 -19.52 -24.40 -3.12
C GLY A 125 -19.89 -25.86 -2.94
N ILE A 126 -19.65 -26.66 -3.98
CA ILE A 126 -19.67 -28.11 -3.95
C ILE A 126 -18.32 -28.60 -4.41
N ILE A 127 -17.70 -29.46 -3.62
CA ILE A 127 -16.42 -30.09 -3.91
C ILE A 127 -16.70 -31.55 -4.23
N TYR A 128 -16.42 -31.96 -5.45
CA TYR A 128 -16.40 -33.35 -5.89
C TYR A 128 -14.95 -33.79 -5.97
N THR A 129 -14.62 -34.94 -5.44
CA THR A 129 -13.26 -35.48 -5.55
C THR A 129 -13.34 -36.98 -5.73
N ILE A 130 -12.60 -37.49 -6.72
CA ILE A 130 -12.58 -38.91 -7.04
C ILE A 130 -11.15 -39.39 -6.82
N LYS A 131 -11.00 -40.44 -6.02
CA LYS A 131 -9.73 -41.11 -5.79
C LYS A 131 -9.97 -42.61 -5.75
N ASP A 132 -9.17 -43.35 -6.50
CA ASP A 132 -9.20 -44.81 -6.58
C ASP A 132 -10.62 -45.34 -6.84
N ASN A 133 -11.28 -44.75 -7.85
CA ASN A 133 -12.64 -45.05 -8.29
C ASN A 133 -13.76 -44.79 -7.25
N LYS A 134 -13.47 -44.06 -6.17
CA LYS A 134 -14.48 -43.66 -5.17
C LYS A 134 -14.67 -42.14 -5.17
N ILE A 135 -15.92 -41.69 -5.22
CA ILE A 135 -16.28 -40.28 -5.12
C ILE A 135 -16.53 -39.87 -3.67
N SER A 136 -16.01 -38.71 -3.29
CA SER A 136 -16.35 -37.98 -2.07
C SER A 136 -16.89 -36.60 -2.42
N ILE A 137 -17.92 -36.16 -1.70
CA ILE A 137 -18.61 -34.89 -2.00
C ILE A 137 -18.80 -34.10 -0.70
N ALA A 138 -18.54 -32.81 -0.77
CA ALA A 138 -18.86 -31.87 0.29
C ALA A 138 -19.53 -30.60 -0.25
N GLU A 139 -20.44 -30.04 0.53
CA GLU A 139 -21.00 -28.71 0.30
C GLU A 139 -20.54 -27.75 1.39
N LEU A 140 -20.23 -26.51 1.02
CA LEU A 140 -19.85 -25.41 1.91
C LEU A 140 -20.65 -24.16 1.53
N TRP A 141 -21.27 -23.51 2.50
CA TRP A 141 -22.05 -22.29 2.27
C TRP A 141 -22.07 -21.38 3.50
N TRP A 142 -22.43 -20.12 3.26
CA TRP A 142 -22.83 -19.20 4.33
C TRP A 142 -24.33 -19.36 4.60
N ASP A 143 -24.69 -19.74 5.83
CA ASP A 143 -26.06 -19.90 6.27
C ASP A 143 -26.57 -18.61 6.90
N GLU A 144 -27.44 -17.89 6.19
CA GLU A 144 -27.95 -16.58 6.65
C GLU A 144 -28.78 -16.71 7.94
N THR A 145 -29.54 -17.79 8.10
CA THR A 145 -30.39 -18.03 9.28
C THR A 145 -29.57 -18.14 10.57
N SER A 146 -28.46 -18.89 10.55
CA SER A 146 -27.57 -19.01 11.71
C SER A 146 -26.41 -18.01 11.71
N SER A 147 -26.34 -17.14 10.68
CA SER A 147 -25.23 -16.21 10.43
C SER A 147 -23.87 -16.90 10.58
N SER A 148 -23.73 -18.09 9.99
CA SER A 148 -22.51 -18.88 10.13
C SER A 148 -22.17 -19.70 8.89
N ALA A 149 -20.88 -19.93 8.68
CA ALA A 149 -20.44 -20.84 7.64
C ALA A 149 -20.73 -22.28 8.07
N LYS A 150 -21.35 -23.06 7.17
CA LYS A 150 -21.72 -24.46 7.38
C LYS A 150 -21.19 -25.33 6.25
N TYR A 151 -20.88 -26.57 6.58
CA TYR A 151 -20.54 -27.58 5.60
C TYR A 151 -21.26 -28.89 5.90
N LYS A 152 -21.42 -29.73 4.87
CA LYS A 152 -21.84 -31.12 5.02
C LYS A 152 -21.03 -31.98 4.06
N ILE A 153 -20.75 -33.21 4.46
CA ILE A 153 -20.01 -34.19 3.67
C ILE A 153 -20.88 -35.44 3.49
N ILE A 154 -20.69 -36.18 2.40
CA ILE A 154 -21.41 -37.44 2.19
C ILE A 154 -21.15 -38.44 3.32
N LYS A 155 -22.14 -39.30 3.58
CA LYS A 155 -22.06 -40.33 4.62
C LYS A 155 -20.96 -41.34 4.32
N GLU A 156 -20.86 -41.82 3.10
CA GLU A 156 -19.85 -42.79 2.67
C GLU A 156 -19.45 -42.52 1.22
N SER A 157 -18.16 -42.73 0.90
CA SER A 157 -17.69 -42.68 -0.49
C SER A 157 -18.21 -43.89 -1.25
N TYR A 158 -18.62 -43.68 -2.50
CA TYR A 158 -19.19 -44.72 -3.35
C TYR A 158 -18.56 -44.71 -4.75
N ILE A 159 -18.84 -45.71 -5.56
CA ILE A 159 -18.36 -45.77 -6.95
C ILE A 159 -19.31 -44.90 -7.79
N PRO A 160 -18.82 -43.80 -8.42
CA PRO A 160 -19.67 -42.93 -9.23
C PRO A 160 -20.09 -43.64 -10.52
N SER A 161 -21.33 -43.39 -10.96
CA SER A 161 -21.80 -43.84 -12.28
C SER A 161 -21.06 -43.11 -13.42
N LEU A 162 -21.18 -43.62 -14.65
CA LEU A 162 -20.66 -42.92 -15.83
C LEU A 162 -21.27 -41.53 -15.99
N GLU A 163 -22.58 -41.39 -15.73
CA GLU A 163 -23.29 -40.11 -15.78
C GLU A 163 -22.76 -39.13 -14.73
N GLU A 164 -22.48 -39.58 -13.50
CA GLU A 164 -21.89 -38.73 -12.46
C GLU A 164 -20.47 -38.31 -12.82
N ARG A 165 -19.68 -39.21 -13.43
CA ARG A 165 -18.34 -38.87 -13.93
C ARG A 165 -18.38 -37.79 -15.00
N ASP A 166 -19.36 -37.85 -15.90
CA ASP A 166 -19.56 -36.86 -16.96
C ASP A 166 -20.08 -35.52 -16.40
N GLU A 167 -21.00 -35.52 -15.43
CA GLU A 167 -21.50 -34.31 -14.76
C GLU A 167 -20.37 -33.58 -14.00
N VAL A 168 -19.58 -34.33 -13.24
CA VAL A 168 -18.42 -33.81 -12.51
C VAL A 168 -17.33 -33.39 -13.49
N GLY A 169 -17.16 -34.12 -14.60
CA GLY A 169 -16.12 -33.91 -15.60
C GLY A 169 -14.79 -34.59 -15.26
N ILE A 170 -14.81 -35.64 -14.44
CA ILE A 170 -13.63 -36.39 -13.96
C ILE A 170 -13.81 -37.88 -14.26
N LYS A 171 -12.95 -38.41 -15.14
CA LYS A 171 -13.01 -39.81 -15.58
C LYS A 171 -12.28 -40.79 -14.67
N GLU A 172 -11.19 -40.36 -14.04
CA GLU A 172 -10.38 -41.18 -13.13
C GLU A 172 -10.26 -40.48 -11.78
N ASN A 173 -9.04 -40.12 -11.36
CA ASN A 173 -8.77 -39.33 -10.17
C ASN A 173 -8.80 -37.83 -10.50
N GLY A 174 -9.17 -37.02 -9.51
CA GLY A 174 -9.18 -35.57 -9.66
C GLY A 174 -10.12 -34.89 -8.66
N THR A 175 -10.13 -33.56 -8.70
CA THR A 175 -11.01 -32.74 -7.89
C THR A 175 -11.70 -31.68 -8.74
N CYS A 176 -12.99 -31.47 -8.49
CA CYS A 176 -13.82 -30.44 -9.09
C CYS A 176 -14.43 -29.59 -7.99
N VAL A 177 -14.10 -28.30 -7.99
CA VAL A 177 -14.73 -27.30 -7.14
C VAL A 177 -15.71 -26.51 -7.97
N LYS A 178 -17.01 -26.61 -7.66
CA LYS A 178 -18.09 -25.89 -8.33
C LYS A 178 -18.71 -24.88 -7.38
N ILE A 179 -18.70 -23.61 -7.74
CA ILE A 179 -19.23 -22.51 -6.94
C ILE A 179 -20.43 -21.93 -7.68
N SER A 180 -21.61 -22.05 -7.07
CA SER A 180 -22.80 -21.28 -7.43
C SER A 180 -22.70 -19.90 -6.80
N ILE A 181 -22.61 -18.88 -7.64
CA ILE A 181 -22.29 -17.53 -7.21
C ILE A 181 -23.56 -16.81 -6.81
N THR A 182 -23.60 -16.38 -5.55
CA THR A 182 -24.73 -15.63 -4.97
C THR A 182 -24.32 -14.22 -4.56
N ASN A 183 -23.02 -13.96 -4.37
CA ASN A 183 -22.51 -12.63 -4.06
C ASN A 183 -22.30 -11.80 -5.35
N GLU A 184 -23.32 -11.03 -5.71
CA GLU A 184 -23.28 -10.18 -6.90
C GLU A 184 -22.37 -8.94 -6.77
N ARG A 185 -21.74 -8.69 -5.61
CA ARG A 185 -20.79 -7.56 -5.43
C ARG A 185 -19.47 -7.81 -6.16
N ILE A 186 -19.03 -9.07 -6.24
CA ILE A 186 -17.81 -9.44 -6.97
C ILE A 186 -18.21 -9.69 -8.42
N LYS A 187 -17.86 -8.74 -9.30
CA LYS A 187 -18.22 -8.80 -10.73
C LYS A 187 -17.23 -9.66 -11.52
N CYS A 188 -17.77 -10.50 -12.39
CA CYS A 188 -17.02 -11.24 -13.40
C CYS A 188 -16.78 -10.35 -14.63
N PRO A 189 -15.52 -10.05 -14.98
CA PRO A 189 -15.19 -9.28 -16.18
C PRO A 189 -15.64 -9.97 -17.48
N GLU A 190 -15.70 -9.23 -18.59
CA GLU A 190 -15.89 -9.87 -19.90
C GLU A 190 -14.66 -10.72 -20.26
N TYR A 191 -14.84 -11.74 -21.10
CA TYR A 191 -13.78 -12.66 -21.53
C TYR A 191 -12.50 -11.94 -21.99
N LYS A 192 -12.65 -10.87 -22.81
CA LYS A 192 -11.54 -10.05 -23.32
C LYS A 192 -10.70 -9.36 -22.23
N THR A 193 -11.28 -9.16 -21.05
CA THR A 193 -10.60 -8.56 -19.90
C THR A 193 -10.11 -9.63 -18.94
N LEU A 194 -10.93 -10.64 -18.67
CA LEU A 194 -10.62 -11.70 -17.70
C LEU A 194 -9.46 -12.58 -18.17
N LYS A 195 -9.41 -12.96 -19.45
CA LYS A 195 -8.35 -13.82 -19.96
C LYS A 195 -6.96 -13.20 -19.77
N PRO A 196 -6.68 -11.95 -20.20
CA PRO A 196 -5.40 -11.29 -19.92
C PRO A 196 -5.08 -11.17 -18.43
N GLN A 197 -6.08 -10.93 -17.58
CA GLN A 197 -5.89 -10.87 -16.12
C GLN A 197 -5.39 -12.20 -15.58
N ILE A 198 -6.03 -13.32 -15.93
CA ILE A 198 -5.61 -14.66 -15.47
C ILE A 198 -4.23 -15.03 -16.05
N CYS A 199 -3.99 -14.74 -17.34
CA CYS A 199 -2.70 -14.99 -17.99
C CYS A 199 -1.55 -14.29 -17.24
N ASN A 200 -1.73 -13.01 -16.91
CA ASN A 200 -0.65 -12.16 -16.42
C ASN A 200 -0.57 -12.05 -14.88
N HIS A 201 -1.56 -12.54 -14.15
CA HIS A 201 -1.60 -12.47 -12.69
C HIS A 201 -0.33 -13.08 -12.09
N PHE A 202 0.38 -12.30 -11.27
CA PHE A 202 1.71 -12.67 -10.78
C PHE A 202 1.76 -14.05 -10.11
N ALA A 203 0.77 -14.38 -9.28
CA ALA A 203 0.67 -15.67 -8.59
C ALA A 203 0.54 -16.90 -9.52
N LEU A 204 0.08 -16.71 -10.76
CA LEU A 204 -0.11 -17.77 -11.74
C LEU A 204 1.02 -17.86 -12.78
N ARG A 205 1.99 -16.93 -12.79
CA ARG A 205 3.00 -16.86 -13.85
C ARG A 205 3.81 -18.14 -14.02
N GLU A 206 4.22 -18.77 -12.93
CA GLU A 206 4.94 -20.05 -12.98
C GLU A 206 4.06 -21.17 -13.52
N ILE A 207 2.78 -21.21 -13.12
CA ILE A 207 1.82 -22.21 -13.59
C ILE A 207 1.58 -22.02 -15.09
N ASN A 208 1.27 -20.79 -15.50
CA ASN A 208 0.92 -20.42 -16.86
C ASN A 208 2.12 -20.43 -17.83
N SER A 209 3.36 -20.50 -17.34
CA SER A 209 4.56 -20.65 -18.17
C SER A 209 5.19 -22.04 -18.06
N SER A 210 4.63 -22.94 -17.25
CA SER A 210 5.14 -24.30 -17.06
C SER A 210 4.77 -25.19 -18.24
N THR A 211 5.73 -25.97 -18.72
CA THR A 211 5.47 -27.04 -19.69
C THR A 211 4.76 -28.25 -19.06
N LYS A 212 4.75 -28.34 -17.72
CA LYS A 212 4.08 -29.40 -16.97
C LYS A 212 2.62 -29.10 -16.63
N ARG A 213 2.10 -27.93 -17.02
CA ARG A 213 0.71 -27.52 -16.75
C ARG A 213 0.02 -27.09 -18.03
N LYS A 214 -1.26 -27.44 -18.16
CA LYS A 214 -2.13 -27.07 -19.27
C LYS A 214 -3.42 -26.49 -18.72
N VAL A 215 -3.46 -25.17 -18.59
CA VAL A 215 -4.60 -24.45 -18.01
C VAL A 215 -5.53 -24.00 -19.14
N TYR A 216 -6.81 -24.34 -19.05
CA TYR A 216 -7.84 -23.95 -20.00
C TYR A 216 -8.93 -23.09 -19.34
N LEU A 217 -9.29 -22.00 -19.99
CA LEU A 217 -10.43 -21.16 -19.63
C LEU A 217 -11.60 -21.44 -20.58
N CYS A 218 -12.67 -21.99 -20.05
CA CYS A 218 -13.95 -22.25 -20.72
C CYS A 218 -14.99 -21.21 -20.27
N PHE A 219 -15.29 -20.24 -21.11
CA PHE A 219 -16.13 -19.10 -20.79
C PHE A 219 -17.43 -19.12 -21.58
N GLU A 220 -18.56 -19.12 -20.88
CA GLU A 220 -19.90 -19.00 -21.46
C GLU A 220 -20.40 -17.55 -21.34
N SER A 221 -20.67 -16.93 -22.49
CA SER A 221 -21.07 -15.53 -22.63
C SER A 221 -22.56 -15.32 -22.36
N SER A 222 -22.87 -14.25 -21.62
CA SER A 222 -24.25 -13.84 -21.33
C SER A 222 -24.99 -13.18 -22.50
N LYS A 223 -24.27 -12.78 -23.57
CA LYS A 223 -24.86 -12.00 -24.67
C LYS A 223 -25.61 -12.90 -25.66
N ASP A 224 -25.08 -14.09 -25.89
CA ASP A 224 -25.43 -14.99 -26.99
C ASP A 224 -25.37 -16.47 -26.59
N GLY A 225 -24.95 -16.81 -25.36
CA GLY A 225 -24.75 -18.20 -24.93
C GLY A 225 -23.54 -18.87 -25.57
N SER A 226 -22.69 -18.12 -26.29
CA SER A 226 -21.51 -18.69 -26.93
C SER A 226 -20.50 -19.17 -25.88
N ARG A 227 -19.88 -20.31 -26.18
CA ARG A 227 -18.84 -20.92 -25.36
C ARG A 227 -17.50 -20.75 -26.05
N ILE A 228 -16.57 -20.12 -25.35
CA ILE A 228 -15.19 -19.95 -25.82
C ILE A 228 -14.30 -20.77 -24.89
N SER A 229 -13.55 -21.72 -25.45
CA SER A 229 -12.49 -22.41 -24.72
C SER A 229 -11.14 -21.96 -25.27
N SER A 230 -10.22 -21.58 -24.39
CA SER A 230 -8.88 -21.21 -24.82
C SER A 230 -7.83 -21.57 -23.78
N PRO A 231 -6.60 -21.89 -24.22
CA PRO A 231 -5.49 -22.08 -23.31
C PRO A 231 -5.13 -20.75 -22.64
N ILE A 232 -4.69 -20.85 -21.39
CA ILE A 232 -4.06 -19.80 -20.62
C ILE A 232 -2.56 -20.06 -20.64
N SER A 233 -1.81 -19.07 -21.11
CA SER A 233 -0.36 -19.08 -21.09
C SER A 233 0.15 -17.70 -20.66
N PHE A 234 1.33 -17.68 -20.04
CA PHE A 234 2.05 -16.46 -19.70
C PHE A 234 3.35 -16.38 -20.49
N GLU A 235 3.49 -15.29 -21.24
CA GLU A 235 4.73 -14.97 -21.95
C GLU A 235 5.54 -13.97 -21.13
N LYS A 236 6.72 -14.42 -20.68
CA LYS A 236 7.68 -13.57 -19.98
C LYS A 236 8.09 -12.42 -20.90
N PRO A 237 8.22 -11.19 -20.37
CA PRO A 237 8.78 -10.08 -21.14
C PRO A 237 10.21 -10.41 -21.57
N ALA A 238 10.59 -9.94 -22.75
CA ALA A 238 11.98 -9.97 -23.18
C ALA A 238 12.80 -9.02 -22.30
N GLY A 239 13.99 -9.43 -21.89
CA GLY A 239 14.87 -8.58 -21.12
C GLY A 239 16.26 -9.18 -20.96
N LYS A 240 17.22 -8.30 -20.76
CA LYS A 240 18.62 -8.64 -20.51
C LYS A 240 18.81 -8.87 -19.02
N GLU A 241 19.40 -10.00 -18.65
CA GLU A 241 19.82 -10.24 -17.27
C GLU A 241 20.93 -9.25 -16.90
N ILE A 242 20.66 -8.41 -15.91
CA ILE A 242 21.60 -7.38 -15.42
C ILE A 242 22.21 -7.75 -14.07
N LEU A 243 21.54 -8.60 -13.30
CA LEU A 243 22.02 -9.11 -12.03
C LEU A 243 21.45 -10.48 -11.74
N ASN A 244 22.29 -11.37 -11.23
CA ASN A 244 21.93 -12.69 -10.74
C ASN A 244 22.97 -13.14 -9.72
N MET A 245 22.69 -12.90 -8.44
CA MET A 245 23.64 -13.19 -7.37
C MET A 245 22.92 -13.49 -6.05
N PRO A 246 23.56 -14.27 -5.16
CA PRO A 246 23.12 -14.37 -3.78
C PRO A 246 23.48 -13.10 -2.99
N ILE A 247 22.62 -12.72 -2.06
CA ILE A 247 22.87 -11.73 -1.01
C ILE A 247 22.63 -12.38 0.35
N THR A 248 23.42 -12.04 1.35
CA THR A 248 23.21 -12.52 2.72
C THR A 248 22.45 -11.47 3.51
N LEU A 249 21.35 -11.88 4.15
CA LEU A 249 20.53 -10.97 4.93
C LEU A 249 21.24 -10.58 6.25
N PRO A 250 21.47 -9.28 6.52
CA PRO A 250 22.09 -8.84 7.77
C PRO A 250 21.30 -9.31 8.99
N ASN A 251 22.01 -9.60 10.09
CA ASN A 251 21.48 -10.05 11.37
C ASN A 251 20.79 -11.43 11.38
N TYR A 252 20.51 -12.02 10.22
CA TYR A 252 19.84 -13.31 10.11
C TYR A 252 20.69 -14.38 9.42
N GLY A 253 21.59 -13.99 8.52
CA GLY A 253 22.47 -14.91 7.81
C GLY A 253 21.77 -15.73 6.72
N ASP A 254 20.46 -15.52 6.51
CA ASP A 254 19.69 -16.15 5.45
C ASP A 254 20.24 -15.73 4.07
N GLU A 255 20.51 -16.69 3.18
CA GLU A 255 20.88 -16.43 1.79
C GLU A 255 19.64 -16.17 0.94
N ILE A 256 19.68 -15.09 0.16
CA ILE A 256 18.60 -14.67 -0.74
C ILE A 256 19.15 -14.61 -2.15
N LYS A 257 18.49 -15.27 -3.10
CA LYS A 257 18.89 -15.21 -4.52
C LYS A 257 18.11 -14.10 -5.21
N VAL A 258 18.83 -13.11 -5.73
CA VAL A 258 18.25 -11.97 -6.44
C VAL A 258 18.60 -12.09 -7.91
N LYS A 259 17.57 -12.05 -8.76
CA LYS A 259 17.70 -12.01 -10.21
C LYS A 259 16.90 -10.84 -10.77
N ILE A 260 17.55 -9.98 -11.52
CA ILE A 260 16.98 -8.77 -12.11
C ILE A 260 17.27 -8.76 -13.61
N LEU A 261 16.23 -8.51 -14.37
CA LEU A 261 16.28 -8.30 -15.80
C LEU A 261 15.80 -6.90 -16.14
N GLU A 262 16.39 -6.34 -17.18
CA GLU A 262 16.03 -5.05 -17.75
C GLU A 262 15.37 -5.27 -19.10
N SER A 263 14.16 -4.74 -19.28
CA SER A 263 13.43 -4.71 -20.54
C SER A 263 13.95 -3.59 -21.45
N ASP A 264 14.00 -3.84 -22.76
CA ASP A 264 14.32 -2.80 -23.74
C ASP A 264 13.18 -1.79 -23.92
N THR A 265 11.95 -2.20 -23.58
CA THR A 265 10.74 -1.36 -23.66
C THR A 265 10.12 -1.16 -22.29
N GLU A 266 9.43 -0.03 -22.11
CA GLU A 266 8.63 0.22 -20.91
C GLU A 266 7.55 -0.85 -20.74
N LEU A 267 7.45 -1.43 -19.54
CA LEU A 267 6.37 -2.34 -19.16
C LEU A 267 5.31 -1.59 -18.35
N ASP A 268 4.16 -2.20 -18.12
CA ASP A 268 3.14 -1.64 -17.23
C ASP A 268 3.70 -1.47 -15.81
N SER A 269 3.33 -0.37 -15.13
CA SER A 269 3.78 -0.08 -13.77
C SER A 269 3.36 -1.19 -12.79
N PRO A 270 4.25 -1.61 -11.86
CA PRO A 270 3.92 -2.60 -10.85
C PRO A 270 3.08 -2.05 -9.69
N TYR A 271 2.85 -0.74 -9.62
CA TYR A 271 2.14 -0.13 -8.48
C TYR A 271 0.68 -0.58 -8.39
N ASN A 272 0.37 -1.40 -7.37
CA ASN A 272 -0.97 -1.95 -7.11
C ASN A 272 -1.62 -2.69 -8.30
N ASP A 273 -0.82 -3.13 -9.26
CA ASP A 273 -1.30 -3.90 -10.41
C ASP A 273 -0.75 -5.33 -10.32
N PRO A 274 -1.58 -6.35 -10.04
CA PRO A 274 -1.13 -7.74 -10.01
C PRO A 274 -0.81 -8.31 -11.40
N TYR A 275 -1.25 -7.66 -12.49
CA TYR A 275 -1.12 -8.13 -13.87
C TYR A 275 0.14 -7.58 -14.56
N SER A 276 0.58 -6.37 -14.24
CA SER A 276 1.76 -5.72 -14.86
C SER A 276 3.03 -6.57 -14.90
N LYS A 277 3.77 -6.53 -16.02
CA LYS A 277 4.94 -7.39 -16.21
C LYS A 277 6.20 -6.91 -15.46
N ALA A 278 6.30 -5.62 -15.14
CA ALA A 278 7.34 -5.11 -14.25
C ALA A 278 7.19 -5.64 -12.82
N GLY A 279 8.28 -5.58 -12.06
CA GLY A 279 8.31 -5.99 -10.66
C GLY A 279 9.13 -7.24 -10.37
N LEU A 280 9.64 -7.33 -9.14
CA LEU A 280 10.30 -8.52 -8.63
C LEU A 280 9.26 -9.44 -7.99
N LEU A 281 9.23 -10.69 -8.44
CA LEU A 281 8.43 -11.75 -7.83
C LEU A 281 9.13 -12.22 -6.55
N ILE A 282 8.51 -12.02 -5.40
CA ILE A 282 9.05 -12.48 -4.12
C ILE A 282 8.59 -13.91 -3.88
N LYS A 283 9.55 -14.84 -3.73
CA LYS A 283 9.31 -16.28 -3.69
C LYS A 283 9.86 -16.93 -2.44
N SER A 284 9.14 -17.92 -1.93
CA SER A 284 9.57 -18.78 -0.82
C SER A 284 8.80 -20.09 -0.85
N GLY A 285 9.46 -21.21 -0.53
CA GLY A 285 8.87 -22.54 -0.48
C GLY A 285 8.06 -22.90 -1.74
N GLY A 286 8.61 -22.54 -2.90
CA GLY A 286 8.01 -22.82 -4.21
C GLY A 286 6.78 -21.99 -4.58
N ALA A 287 6.44 -20.95 -3.82
CA ALA A 287 5.30 -20.08 -4.11
C ALA A 287 5.75 -18.64 -4.36
N ILE A 288 5.03 -17.95 -5.25
CA ILE A 288 5.11 -16.51 -5.42
C ILE A 288 4.20 -15.88 -4.37
N LEU A 289 4.79 -15.11 -3.44
CA LEU A 289 4.10 -14.51 -2.31
C LEU A 289 3.70 -13.06 -2.57
N ASP A 290 4.49 -12.34 -3.36
CA ASP A 290 4.24 -10.93 -3.67
C ASP A 290 4.92 -10.52 -5.00
N LYS A 291 4.54 -9.37 -5.54
CA LYS A 291 5.19 -8.71 -6.68
C LYS A 291 5.34 -7.22 -6.41
N THR A 292 6.57 -6.74 -6.32
CA THR A 292 6.85 -5.34 -5.94
C THR A 292 8.18 -4.82 -6.49
N LEU A 293 8.34 -3.49 -6.54
CA LEU A 293 9.64 -2.80 -6.61
C LEU A 293 9.83 -1.85 -5.42
N PHE A 294 9.04 -2.04 -4.36
CA PHE A 294 9.05 -1.22 -3.16
C PHE A 294 8.89 0.27 -3.49
N LYS A 295 9.78 1.13 -3.01
CA LYS A 295 9.77 2.58 -3.28
C LYS A 295 9.86 2.95 -4.77
N PHE A 296 10.33 2.04 -5.63
CA PHE A 296 10.48 2.28 -7.06
C PHE A 296 9.24 1.88 -7.87
N SER A 297 8.18 1.35 -7.23
CA SER A 297 7.01 0.80 -7.95
C SER A 297 6.23 1.85 -8.73
N SER A 298 6.23 3.10 -8.26
CA SER A 298 5.58 4.23 -8.92
C SER A 298 6.51 5.01 -9.86
N GLU A 299 7.79 4.62 -9.95
CA GLU A 299 8.76 5.31 -10.79
C GLU A 299 8.79 4.74 -12.21
N LYS A 300 8.82 5.64 -13.21
CA LYS A 300 8.93 5.26 -14.62
C LYS A 300 10.12 4.36 -14.92
N ALA A 301 11.27 4.65 -14.32
CA ALA A 301 12.46 3.82 -14.48
C ALA A 301 12.24 2.39 -13.95
N GLY A 302 11.44 2.23 -12.88
CA GLY A 302 11.05 0.94 -12.33
C GLY A 302 10.28 0.07 -13.33
N SER A 303 9.47 0.68 -14.22
CA SER A 303 8.72 -0.02 -15.25
C SER A 303 9.58 -0.77 -16.28
N TYR A 304 10.89 -0.61 -16.28
CA TYR A 304 11.81 -1.37 -17.13
C TYR A 304 12.38 -2.62 -16.44
N PHE A 305 12.17 -2.79 -15.14
CA PHE A 305 12.79 -3.86 -14.37
C PHE A 305 11.78 -4.91 -13.93
N PHE A 306 12.17 -6.17 -14.11
CA PHE A 306 11.42 -7.32 -13.66
C PHE A 306 12.37 -8.43 -13.24
N GLY A 307 11.89 -9.39 -12.44
CA GLY A 307 12.77 -10.44 -11.97
C GLY A 307 12.16 -11.24 -10.82
N GLU A 308 13.03 -11.84 -10.02
CA GLU A 308 12.64 -12.67 -8.91
C GLU A 308 13.62 -12.58 -7.74
N VAL A 309 13.07 -12.71 -6.55
CA VAL A 309 13.82 -12.81 -5.30
C VAL A 309 13.36 -14.08 -4.60
N VAL A 310 14.28 -15.02 -4.39
CA VAL A 310 14.01 -16.28 -3.68
C VAL A 310 14.59 -16.18 -2.28
N CYS A 311 13.72 -16.23 -1.28
CA CYS A 311 14.07 -16.14 0.13
C CYS A 311 13.40 -17.26 0.93
N GLU A 312 14.07 -18.39 1.07
CA GLU A 312 13.56 -19.56 1.82
C GLU A 312 13.48 -19.31 3.34
N GLY A 313 14.18 -18.30 3.85
CA GLY A 313 14.08 -17.87 5.25
C GLY A 313 12.66 -17.46 5.66
N ILE A 314 11.85 -16.93 4.72
CA ILE A 314 10.42 -16.63 4.97
C ILE A 314 9.66 -17.92 5.31
N TYR A 315 9.80 -18.96 4.48
CA TYR A 315 9.20 -20.27 4.74
C TYR A 315 9.67 -20.85 6.08
N GLY A 316 10.98 -20.87 6.30
CA GLY A 316 11.57 -21.43 7.50
C GLY A 316 11.06 -20.78 8.78
N ARG A 317 10.78 -19.46 8.75
CA ARG A 317 10.28 -18.71 9.92
C ARG A 317 8.80 -18.93 10.18
N ILE A 318 7.98 -18.90 9.13
CA ILE A 318 6.57 -19.24 9.25
C ILE A 318 6.40 -20.69 9.74
N LYS A 319 7.27 -21.60 9.28
CA LYS A 319 7.30 -22.97 9.78
C LYS A 319 7.66 -23.06 11.28
N ARG A 320 8.34 -22.06 11.83
CA ARG A 320 8.66 -21.95 13.26
C ARG A 320 7.61 -21.16 14.06
N GLY A 321 6.48 -20.81 13.44
CA GLY A 321 5.37 -20.11 14.09
C GLY A 321 5.41 -18.58 14.00
N ASP A 322 6.30 -18.01 13.18
CA ASP A 322 6.38 -16.57 12.97
C ASP A 322 5.33 -16.08 11.95
N TYR A 323 4.06 -16.16 12.35
CA TYR A 323 2.91 -15.81 11.48
C TYR A 323 2.76 -14.30 11.23
N GLY A 324 3.51 -13.45 11.96
CA GLY A 324 3.50 -12.00 11.77
C GLY A 324 4.06 -11.52 10.43
N MET A 325 4.61 -12.44 9.63
CA MET A 325 5.08 -12.19 8.26
C MET A 325 3.98 -12.21 7.20
N ILE A 326 2.79 -12.71 7.55
CA ILE A 326 1.67 -12.84 6.64
C ILE A 326 0.78 -11.62 6.78
N ASP A 327 0.48 -10.93 5.68
CA ASP A 327 -0.48 -9.83 5.67
C ASP A 327 -1.79 -10.27 6.35
N PRO A 328 -2.40 -9.47 7.24
CA PRO A 328 -3.62 -9.86 7.95
C PRO A 328 -4.81 -10.17 7.03
N ASN A 329 -4.87 -9.51 5.86
CA ASN A 329 -5.87 -9.80 4.82
C ASN A 329 -5.46 -10.98 3.94
N ARG A 330 -4.30 -11.57 4.22
CA ARG A 330 -3.68 -12.68 3.50
C ARG A 330 -3.46 -12.37 2.03
N CYS A 331 -3.05 -11.13 1.73
CA CYS A 331 -2.84 -10.66 0.36
C CYS A 331 -1.39 -10.60 -0.09
N GLY A 332 -0.46 -11.08 0.73
CA GLY A 332 0.97 -11.07 0.45
C GLY A 332 1.77 -11.04 1.74
N ILE A 333 2.96 -10.45 1.67
CA ILE A 333 3.89 -10.35 2.79
C ILE A 333 3.56 -9.12 3.63
N GLU A 334 3.57 -9.28 4.95
CA GLU A 334 3.55 -8.16 5.89
C GLU A 334 4.94 -7.49 5.91
N TRP A 335 5.11 -6.48 5.07
CA TRP A 335 6.37 -5.75 4.94
C TRP A 335 6.72 -4.95 6.20
N GLN A 336 5.78 -4.72 7.13
CA GLN A 336 6.10 -4.08 8.40
C GLN A 336 6.85 -4.98 9.40
N HIS A 337 6.85 -6.29 9.17
CA HIS A 337 7.57 -7.26 9.98
C HIS A 337 9.09 -7.01 9.94
N GLN A 338 9.80 -7.15 11.07
CA GLN A 338 11.22 -6.82 11.19
C GLN A 338 12.10 -7.53 10.13
N TYR A 339 11.86 -8.82 9.91
CA TYR A 339 12.57 -9.60 8.89
C TYR A 339 12.31 -9.08 7.47
N CYS A 340 11.04 -8.78 7.16
CA CYS A 340 10.61 -8.31 5.84
C CYS A 340 11.14 -6.91 5.55
N LYS A 341 11.24 -6.02 6.55
CA LYS A 341 11.88 -4.71 6.42
C LYS A 341 13.35 -4.82 6.03
N ILE A 342 14.10 -5.72 6.69
CA ILE A 342 15.51 -5.91 6.36
C ILE A 342 15.64 -6.49 4.96
N LEU A 343 14.80 -7.47 4.59
CA LEU A 343 14.76 -8.02 3.24
C LEU A 343 14.46 -6.95 2.19
N GLN A 344 13.45 -6.12 2.40
CA GLN A 344 13.10 -4.99 1.55
C GLN A 344 14.30 -4.05 1.38
N ASN A 345 14.92 -3.63 2.48
CA ASN A 345 16.04 -2.69 2.45
C ASN A 345 17.22 -3.21 1.62
N GLU A 346 17.57 -4.50 1.75
CA GLU A 346 18.65 -5.08 0.97
C GLU A 346 18.30 -5.18 -0.52
N ILE A 347 17.07 -5.56 -0.86
CA ILE A 347 16.63 -5.58 -2.27
C ILE A 347 16.63 -4.17 -2.86
N GLU A 348 16.16 -3.16 -2.11
CA GLU A 348 16.17 -1.77 -2.56
C GLU A 348 17.59 -1.25 -2.82
N LYS A 349 18.57 -1.58 -1.96
CA LYS A 349 19.98 -1.24 -2.18
C LYS A 349 20.52 -1.83 -3.48
N VAL A 350 20.15 -3.08 -3.78
CA VAL A 350 20.55 -3.76 -5.02
C VAL A 350 19.89 -3.11 -6.25
N LEU A 351 18.61 -2.75 -6.17
CA LEU A 351 17.87 -2.12 -7.27
C LEU A 351 18.33 -0.70 -7.58
N GLN A 352 18.67 0.08 -6.54
CA GLN A 352 18.90 1.51 -6.63
C GLN A 352 19.88 1.96 -7.73
N PRO A 353 21.10 1.38 -7.90
CA PRO A 353 22.02 1.83 -8.94
C PRO A 353 21.47 1.59 -10.36
N PHE A 354 20.70 0.53 -10.58
CA PHE A 354 20.10 0.25 -11.89
C PHE A 354 18.96 1.22 -12.20
N ILE A 355 18.14 1.53 -11.20
CA ILE A 355 17.06 2.52 -11.31
C ILE A 355 17.63 3.91 -11.62
N GLU A 356 18.66 4.35 -10.89
CA GLU A 356 19.31 5.65 -11.09
C GLU A 356 19.94 5.75 -12.48
N LYS A 357 20.65 4.71 -12.92
CA LYS A 357 21.20 4.65 -14.27
C LYS A 357 20.10 4.75 -15.34
N LYS A 358 19.00 4.00 -15.18
CA LYS A 358 17.87 4.05 -16.13
C LYS A 358 17.19 5.42 -16.13
N LYS A 359 17.06 6.07 -14.97
CA LYS A 359 16.58 7.47 -14.90
C LYS A 359 17.46 8.40 -15.72
N GLU A 360 18.78 8.30 -15.61
CA GLU A 360 19.69 9.12 -16.42
C GLU A 360 19.56 8.85 -17.91
N GLU A 361 19.45 7.58 -18.31
CA GLU A 361 19.25 7.20 -19.71
C GLU A 361 17.96 7.80 -20.28
N LEU A 362 16.85 7.67 -19.53
CA LEU A 362 15.55 8.24 -19.88
C LEU A 362 15.58 9.78 -19.94
N LEU A 363 16.43 10.43 -19.14
CA LEU A 363 16.63 11.87 -19.21
C LEU A 363 17.46 12.28 -20.43
N LYS A 364 18.49 11.52 -20.79
CA LYS A 364 19.36 11.77 -21.96
C LYS A 364 18.65 11.50 -23.29
N SER A 365 17.72 10.56 -23.32
CA SER A 365 16.94 10.20 -24.52
C SER A 365 15.78 11.16 -24.80
N LYS A 366 15.44 12.06 -23.87
CA LYS A 366 14.40 13.08 -24.12
C LYS A 366 14.94 14.13 -25.11
N PRO A 367 14.17 14.49 -26.15
CA PRO A 367 14.53 15.62 -27.01
C PRO A 367 14.73 16.85 -26.13
N SER A 368 15.93 17.45 -26.15
CA SER A 368 16.14 18.71 -25.43
C SER A 368 15.39 19.80 -26.17
N ILE A 369 14.21 20.18 -25.68
CA ILE A 369 13.48 21.30 -26.24
C ILE A 369 14.22 22.58 -25.86
N LYS A 370 14.82 23.22 -26.87
CA LYS A 370 15.50 24.50 -26.67
C LYS A 370 14.43 25.60 -26.56
N MET A 371 14.13 25.99 -25.33
CA MET A 371 13.25 27.11 -25.02
C MET A 371 13.83 28.43 -25.59
N SER A 372 12.95 29.38 -25.90
CA SER A 372 13.38 30.72 -26.30
C SER A 372 14.12 31.42 -25.16
N GLU A 373 15.06 32.31 -25.51
CA GLU A 373 15.84 33.06 -24.51
C GLU A 373 14.97 33.96 -23.63
N GLN A 374 13.84 34.44 -24.17
CA GLN A 374 12.86 35.22 -23.42
C GLN A 374 12.18 34.37 -22.33
N THR A 375 11.68 33.18 -22.68
CA THR A 375 11.03 32.28 -21.73
C THR A 375 12.01 31.79 -20.66
N LYS A 376 13.26 31.45 -21.04
CA LYS A 376 14.30 31.10 -20.05
C LYS A 376 14.59 32.23 -19.06
N LYS A 377 14.71 33.48 -19.54
CA LYS A 377 14.94 34.64 -18.67
C LYS A 377 13.77 34.85 -17.70
N MET A 378 12.54 34.68 -18.17
CA MET A 378 11.33 34.77 -17.35
C MET A 378 11.30 33.67 -16.28
N LEU A 379 11.52 32.41 -16.65
CA LEU A 379 11.54 31.29 -15.71
C LEU A 379 12.69 31.38 -14.69
N ASN A 380 13.87 31.86 -15.09
CA ASN A 380 14.97 32.10 -14.16
C ASN A 380 14.63 33.16 -13.11
N LYS A 381 13.95 34.25 -13.50
CA LYS A 381 13.45 35.25 -12.54
C LYS A 381 12.44 34.63 -11.57
N ILE A 382 11.59 33.72 -12.06
CA ILE A 382 10.65 32.99 -11.22
C ILE A 382 11.39 32.08 -10.24
N CYS A 383 12.36 31.28 -10.66
CA CYS A 383 13.17 30.47 -9.74
C CYS A 383 13.79 31.30 -8.62
N GLN A 384 14.36 32.48 -8.94
CA GLN A 384 14.91 33.40 -7.95
C GLN A 384 13.86 33.88 -6.96
N LEU A 385 12.66 34.19 -7.44
CA LEU A 385 11.53 34.59 -6.61
C LEU A 385 11.03 33.44 -5.74
N LEU A 386 10.82 32.24 -6.29
CA LEU A 386 10.41 31.06 -5.55
C LEU A 386 11.40 30.77 -4.41
N ASN A 387 12.71 30.88 -4.67
CA ASN A 387 13.72 30.77 -3.62
C ASN A 387 13.60 31.85 -2.54
N ARG A 388 13.25 33.09 -2.93
CA ARG A 388 12.99 34.17 -1.96
C ARG A 388 11.75 33.88 -1.12
N PHE A 389 10.67 33.37 -1.73
CA PHE A 389 9.45 33.00 -1.01
C PHE A 389 9.68 31.80 -0.09
N ALA A 390 10.34 30.74 -0.57
CA ALA A 390 10.73 29.61 0.26
C ALA A 390 11.59 30.07 1.44
N LYS A 391 12.55 30.97 1.21
CA LYS A 391 13.35 31.56 2.28
C LYS A 391 12.48 32.31 3.29
N LEU A 392 11.59 33.21 2.85
CA LEU A 392 10.69 33.93 3.74
C LEU A 392 9.81 32.98 4.55
N GLU A 393 9.25 31.96 3.91
CA GLU A 393 8.35 31.01 4.55
C GLU A 393 9.05 30.14 5.58
N LEU A 394 10.25 29.67 5.24
CA LEU A 394 11.05 28.81 6.10
C LEU A 394 11.84 29.59 7.16
N GLU A 395 11.94 30.92 7.03
CA GLU A 395 12.48 31.86 8.03
C GLU A 395 11.42 32.43 8.98
N LYS A 396 10.12 32.21 8.74
CA LYS A 396 9.08 32.58 9.72
C LYS A 396 9.38 31.86 11.02
N GLU A 397 9.53 32.64 12.09
CA GLU A 397 9.83 32.14 13.42
C GLU A 397 8.88 30.99 13.77
N LEU A 398 9.44 29.89 14.27
CA LEU A 398 8.66 28.89 14.98
C LEU A 398 7.94 29.63 16.11
N PRO A 399 6.61 29.54 16.25
CA PRO A 399 5.89 30.30 17.26
C PRO A 399 6.46 30.09 18.67
N ASP A 400 6.61 31.18 19.42
CA ASP A 400 7.16 31.30 20.78
C ASP A 400 6.77 30.13 21.70
N GLY A 401 7.62 29.10 21.78
CA GLY A 401 7.67 28.17 22.88
C GLY A 401 9.11 28.14 23.35
N THR A 402 9.41 28.66 24.54
CA THR A 402 10.79 28.75 25.01
C THR A 402 11.39 27.35 25.14
N ASP A 403 12.52 27.14 24.46
CA ASP A 403 13.34 25.95 24.61
C ASP A 403 13.97 25.91 26.01
N LEU A 404 14.35 24.72 26.48
CA LEU A 404 15.12 24.58 27.72
C LEU A 404 16.46 25.29 27.60
N GLU A 405 16.80 26.10 28.60
CA GLU A 405 18.15 26.63 28.75
C GLU A 405 19.10 25.53 29.26
N LYS A 406 20.41 25.70 29.08
CA LYS A 406 21.40 24.66 29.43
C LYS A 406 21.38 24.27 30.91
N ASP A 407 20.96 25.19 31.78
CA ASP A 407 20.95 25.03 33.23
C ASP A 407 19.57 24.64 33.80
N ASP A 408 18.54 24.47 32.94
CA ASP A 408 17.21 24.05 33.38
C ASP A 408 17.21 22.56 33.80
N GLU A 409 17.07 22.30 35.10
CA GLU A 409 16.87 20.96 35.65
C GLU A 409 15.39 20.53 35.60
N VAL A 410 15.04 19.62 34.70
CA VAL A 410 13.70 19.03 34.60
C VAL A 410 13.61 17.81 35.52
N ARG A 411 13.18 18.02 36.77
CA ARG A 411 12.97 16.95 37.79
C ARG A 411 11.55 16.37 37.80
N GLY A 412 10.60 17.07 37.21
CA GLY A 412 9.19 16.69 37.04
C GLY A 412 8.58 17.44 35.86
N ILE A 413 7.25 17.42 35.70
CA ILE A 413 6.58 18.20 34.64
C ILE A 413 6.91 19.70 34.78
N MET A 414 7.18 20.39 33.68
CA MET A 414 7.53 21.81 33.66
C MET A 414 6.91 22.52 32.45
N ILE A 415 6.45 23.76 32.63
CA ILE A 415 5.94 24.62 31.55
C ILE A 415 6.94 25.74 31.27
N LYS A 416 7.22 26.00 29.99
CA LYS A 416 7.98 27.18 29.54
C LYS A 416 7.20 27.96 28.47
N PRO A 417 7.17 29.29 28.53
CA PRO A 417 7.73 30.10 29.61
C PRO A 417 6.90 29.96 30.90
N SER A 418 7.51 30.15 32.07
CA SER A 418 6.81 30.13 33.36
C SER A 418 6.00 31.41 33.62
N LYS A 419 6.35 32.51 32.93
CA LYS A 419 5.59 33.76 32.85
C LYS A 419 5.54 34.27 31.41
N ALA A 420 4.37 34.67 30.91
CA ALA A 420 4.24 35.11 29.53
C ALA A 420 3.14 36.14 29.28
N HIS A 421 3.46 37.16 28.49
CA HIS A 421 2.49 38.11 27.96
C HIS A 421 1.79 37.55 26.71
N ILE A 422 0.46 37.51 26.71
CA ILE A 422 -0.35 37.08 25.56
C ILE A 422 -0.89 38.32 24.86
N ILE A 423 -0.58 38.51 23.58
CA ILE A 423 -1.18 39.59 22.81
C ILE A 423 -2.66 39.26 22.59
N ILE A 424 -3.54 40.23 22.83
CA ILE A 424 -4.99 40.04 22.66
C ILE A 424 -5.33 39.42 21.29
N ASN A 425 -6.18 38.39 21.31
CA ASN A 425 -6.64 37.62 20.14
C ASN A 425 -5.52 36.96 19.30
N LYS A 426 -4.29 36.89 19.81
CA LYS A 426 -3.21 36.10 19.20
C LYS A 426 -2.93 34.86 20.02
N GLU A 427 -2.72 33.75 19.32
CA GLU A 427 -2.30 32.50 19.93
C GLU A 427 -0.86 32.63 20.43
N ARG A 428 -0.63 32.32 21.72
CA ARG A 428 0.70 32.17 22.29
C ARG A 428 0.96 30.69 22.58
N TRP A 429 2.14 30.23 22.19
CA TRP A 429 2.56 28.86 22.42
C TRP A 429 3.26 28.70 23.77
N PHE A 430 3.15 27.49 24.31
CA PHE A 430 3.85 27.03 25.50
C PHE A 430 4.41 25.64 25.23
N SER A 431 5.55 25.36 25.85
CA SER A 431 6.17 24.03 25.85
C SER A 431 5.98 23.39 27.21
N VAL A 432 5.64 22.10 27.22
CA VAL A 432 5.60 21.27 28.43
C VAL A 432 6.68 20.21 28.33
N TYR A 433 7.48 20.07 29.38
CA TYR A 433 8.58 19.12 29.47
C TYR A 433 8.28 18.07 30.53
N VAL A 434 8.52 16.80 30.23
CA VAL A 434 8.31 15.66 31.14
C VAL A 434 9.56 14.78 31.13
N PRO A 435 10.15 14.45 32.30
CA PRO A 435 11.27 13.50 32.35
C PRO A 435 10.87 12.12 31.82
N PHE A 436 11.61 11.59 30.85
CA PHE A 436 11.42 10.25 30.26
C PHE A 436 12.06 9.14 31.12
N LYS A 437 12.18 9.34 32.44
CA LYS A 437 12.77 8.39 33.39
C LYS A 437 11.68 7.76 34.24
N GLN A 438 10.82 6.98 33.61
CA GLN A 438 10.13 5.79 34.13
C GLN A 438 8.89 5.56 33.26
N VAL A 439 8.79 4.33 32.73
CA VAL A 439 7.67 3.81 31.93
C VAL A 439 7.70 4.26 30.46
N GLY A 440 7.89 3.31 29.55
CA GLY A 440 7.81 3.49 28.09
C GLY A 440 6.38 3.74 27.60
N ILE A 441 5.66 4.63 28.27
CA ILE A 441 4.33 5.11 27.94
C ILE A 441 4.44 6.60 27.67
N ILE A 442 3.88 7.04 26.54
CA ILE A 442 3.78 8.46 26.20
C ILE A 442 2.81 9.09 27.21
N PRO A 443 3.22 10.11 27.99
CA PRO A 443 2.38 10.69 29.02
C PRO A 443 1.22 11.43 28.38
N LYS A 444 0.03 11.38 29.01
CA LYS A 444 -1.04 12.34 28.71
C LYS A 444 -1.00 13.47 29.71
N VAL A 445 -1.07 14.69 29.22
CA VAL A 445 -1.08 15.90 30.04
C VAL A 445 -2.32 16.71 29.72
N LYS A 446 -3.12 16.99 30.76
CA LYS A 446 -4.29 17.85 30.67
C LYS A 446 -3.89 19.28 31.03
N VAL A 447 -4.33 20.24 30.23
CA VAL A 447 -4.05 21.66 30.38
C VAL A 447 -5.33 22.42 30.65
N THR A 448 -5.32 23.24 31.70
CA THR A 448 -6.47 24.03 32.14
C THR A 448 -6.04 25.46 32.45
N SER A 449 -6.95 26.42 32.25
CA SER A 449 -6.84 27.78 32.78
C SER A 449 -7.63 27.83 34.08
N SER A 450 -6.97 28.08 35.21
CA SER A 450 -7.57 27.83 36.53
C SER A 450 -8.37 29.00 37.12
N ASN A 451 -8.33 30.20 36.51
CA ASN A 451 -8.81 31.40 37.20
C ASN A 451 -9.33 32.53 36.29
N ASN A 452 -9.43 32.37 34.97
CA ASN A 452 -9.95 33.44 34.11
C ASN A 452 -10.59 32.92 32.82
N GLU A 453 -11.91 33.13 32.66
CA GLU A 453 -12.66 32.77 31.44
C GLU A 453 -12.20 33.56 30.20
N LYS A 454 -11.50 34.68 30.39
CA LYS A 454 -10.93 35.50 29.32
C LYS A 454 -9.61 34.96 28.78
N ILE A 455 -9.06 33.91 29.39
CA ILE A 455 -7.85 33.21 28.94
C ILE A 455 -8.22 31.75 28.67
N SER A 456 -8.21 31.38 27.39
CA SER A 456 -8.62 30.04 26.95
C SER A 456 -7.42 29.22 26.50
N VAL A 457 -7.37 27.97 26.96
CA VAL A 457 -6.45 26.95 26.43
C VAL A 457 -7.08 26.33 25.19
N LEU A 458 -6.38 26.36 24.06
CA LEU A 458 -6.88 25.82 22.79
C LEU A 458 -6.60 24.33 22.64
N ASP A 459 -5.54 23.84 23.29
CA ASP A 459 -5.12 22.44 23.24
C ASP A 459 -5.16 21.85 24.68
N PRO A 460 -6.35 21.48 25.20
CA PRO A 460 -6.52 21.06 26.59
C PRO A 460 -5.98 19.67 26.90
N ASP A 461 -5.72 18.84 25.89
CA ASP A 461 -5.18 17.49 26.04
C ASP A 461 -3.93 17.32 25.17
N ILE A 462 -2.79 17.11 25.80
CA ILE A 462 -1.50 16.88 25.14
C ILE A 462 -1.20 15.39 25.24
N ASN A 463 -1.30 14.70 24.11
CA ASN A 463 -1.03 13.26 24.00
C ASN A 463 0.16 12.96 23.08
N ASN A 464 0.71 13.97 22.41
CA ASN A 464 1.76 13.82 21.39
C ASN A 464 3.08 14.40 21.88
N PHE A 465 3.76 13.66 22.77
CA PHE A 465 5.09 14.02 23.23
C PHE A 465 6.18 13.42 22.33
N ARG A 466 7.27 14.15 22.12
CA ARG A 466 8.47 13.67 21.42
C ARG A 466 9.73 13.82 22.26
N PRO A 467 10.79 13.01 22.07
CA PRO A 467 12.08 13.26 22.70
C PRO A 467 12.64 14.63 22.34
N HIS A 468 13.21 15.33 23.32
CA HIS A 468 13.84 16.64 23.12
C HIS A 468 15.15 16.47 22.33
N SER A 469 15.36 17.34 21.34
CA SER A 469 16.43 17.20 20.32
C SER A 469 17.85 17.14 20.88
N LYS A 470 18.11 17.82 22.00
CA LYS A 470 19.42 17.83 22.68
C LYS A 470 19.47 16.94 23.92
N ARG A 471 18.30 16.52 24.43
CA ARG A 471 18.12 15.85 25.72
C ARG A 471 17.05 14.75 25.57
N PRO A 472 17.35 13.64 24.89
CA PRO A 472 16.35 12.61 24.57
C PRO A 472 15.68 12.00 25.82
N GLU A 473 16.29 12.16 26.99
CA GLU A 473 15.75 11.80 28.29
C GLU A 473 14.60 12.69 28.77
N ILE A 474 14.21 13.70 27.99
CA ILE A 474 13.08 14.59 28.26
C ILE A 474 12.12 14.52 27.07
N LEU A 475 10.84 14.35 27.37
CA LEU A 475 9.76 14.48 26.40
C LEU A 475 9.28 15.93 26.36
N ILE A 476 9.04 16.45 25.16
CA ILE A 476 8.46 17.78 24.92
C ILE A 476 7.08 17.64 24.25
N GLY A 477 6.10 18.32 24.83
CA GLY A 477 4.77 18.58 24.26
C GLY A 477 4.56 20.09 24.11
N ARG A 478 3.56 20.51 23.33
CA ARG A 478 3.23 21.92 23.13
C ARG A 478 1.73 22.15 23.15
N PHE A 479 1.32 23.32 23.60
CA PHE A 479 -0.07 23.75 23.62
C PHE A 479 -0.18 25.27 23.41
N ARG A 480 -1.37 25.73 23.04
CA ARG A 480 -1.66 27.13 22.78
C ARG A 480 -2.63 27.73 23.78
N VAL A 481 -2.45 29.01 24.03
CA VAL A 481 -3.31 29.84 24.88
C VAL A 481 -3.67 31.12 24.12
N ILE A 482 -4.91 31.58 24.27
CA ILE A 482 -5.39 32.84 23.70
C ILE A 482 -6.03 33.71 24.80
N GLY A 483 -5.67 34.99 24.79
CA GLY A 483 -6.26 36.02 25.66
C GLY A 483 -7.30 36.84 24.93
N ARG A 484 -8.48 37.04 25.53
CA ARG A 484 -9.62 37.72 24.90
C ARG A 484 -9.84 39.15 25.40
N GLU A 485 -9.18 39.56 26.48
CA GLU A 485 -9.40 40.85 27.11
C GLU A 485 -8.09 41.38 27.71
N VAL A 486 -7.67 42.58 27.29
CA VAL A 486 -6.45 43.24 27.77
C VAL A 486 -6.51 43.47 29.28
N GLY A 487 -5.40 43.26 29.98
CA GLY A 487 -5.30 43.39 31.44
C GLY A 487 -5.74 42.15 32.22
N SER A 488 -6.28 41.12 31.54
CA SER A 488 -6.59 39.84 32.16
C SER A 488 -5.32 39.12 32.61
N ILE A 489 -5.27 38.70 33.86
CA ILE A 489 -4.21 37.83 34.41
C ILE A 489 -4.81 36.44 34.66
N GLY A 490 -4.02 35.40 34.41
CA GLY A 490 -4.43 34.02 34.64
C GLY A 490 -3.26 33.08 34.92
N THR A 491 -3.61 31.86 35.30
CA THR A 491 -2.68 30.78 35.58
C THR A 491 -3.05 29.58 34.74
N ILE A 492 -2.11 29.10 33.95
CA ILE A 492 -2.23 27.86 33.19
C ILE A 492 -1.66 26.73 34.02
N LYS A 493 -2.39 25.63 34.14
CA LYS A 493 -1.99 24.43 34.88
C LYS A 493 -1.97 23.21 33.97
N CYS A 494 -0.83 22.53 33.92
CA CYS A 494 -0.66 21.21 33.31
C CYS A 494 -0.70 20.13 34.41
N ILE A 495 -1.44 19.04 34.20
CA ILE A 495 -1.55 17.89 35.10
C ILE A 495 -1.30 16.61 34.29
N SER A 496 -0.33 15.79 34.69
CA SER A 496 -0.06 14.49 34.07
C SER A 496 -0.88 13.36 34.72
N GLU A 497 -0.98 12.21 34.05
CA GLU A 497 -1.70 11.02 34.55
C GLU A 497 -1.15 10.50 35.90
N ASP A 498 0.13 10.72 36.20
CA ASP A 498 0.76 10.35 37.48
C ASP A 498 0.46 11.32 38.63
N GLY A 499 -0.32 12.38 38.38
CA GLY A 499 -0.66 13.43 39.35
C GLY A 499 0.37 14.56 39.45
N SER A 500 1.50 14.47 38.76
CA SER A 500 2.46 15.57 38.68
C SER A 500 1.84 16.78 37.97
N ASN A 501 2.18 17.99 38.42
CA ASN A 501 1.61 19.21 37.85
C ASN A 501 2.61 20.36 37.80
N ALA A 502 2.38 21.28 36.87
CA ALA A 502 3.15 22.50 36.67
C ALA A 502 2.22 23.67 36.33
N THR A 503 2.64 24.88 36.67
CA THR A 503 1.88 26.10 36.41
C THR A 503 2.71 27.16 35.67
N ALA A 504 2.04 27.99 34.89
CA ALA A 504 2.59 29.18 34.25
C ALA A 504 1.66 30.38 34.47
N GLU A 505 2.23 31.55 34.74
CA GLU A 505 1.51 32.81 34.89
C GLU A 505 1.41 33.52 33.54
N VAL A 506 0.24 34.07 33.24
CA VAL A 506 0.01 34.78 31.98
C VAL A 506 -0.78 36.06 32.19
N ASP A 507 -0.49 37.08 31.41
CA ASP A 507 -1.23 38.34 31.37
C ASP A 507 -1.46 38.80 29.93
N VAL A 508 -2.60 39.42 29.65
CA VAL A 508 -3.00 39.80 28.29
C VAL A 508 -2.64 41.26 28.03
N ILE A 509 -1.80 41.50 27.02
CA ILE A 509 -1.28 42.83 26.66
C ILE A 509 -1.82 43.29 25.29
N PRO A 510 -1.86 44.62 25.02
CA PRO A 510 -2.19 45.14 23.70
C PRO A 510 -1.05 44.88 22.69
N GLU A 511 -1.38 44.91 21.40
CA GLU A 511 -0.40 44.73 20.32
C GLU A 511 0.46 45.99 20.14
N GLU A 512 1.72 45.97 20.59
CA GLU A 512 2.69 47.04 20.29
C GLU A 512 3.27 46.89 18.87
N LYS A 513 3.50 48.03 18.21
CA LYS A 513 4.14 48.11 16.89
C LYS A 513 5.64 48.37 17.05
N GLU A 514 6.47 47.34 16.97
CA GLU A 514 7.93 47.46 16.78
C GLU A 514 8.41 46.38 15.80
N GLY A 515 9.45 46.52 14.98
CA GLY A 515 10.66 47.35 15.06
C GLY A 515 11.86 46.43 14.82
N LYS A 516 12.61 46.63 13.73
CA LYS A 516 13.58 45.69 13.11
C LYS A 516 14.81 45.31 13.99
N LYS A 517 15.33 44.07 13.91
CA LYS A 517 16.52 43.64 13.10
C LYS A 517 17.00 42.20 13.42
N LYS A 518 17.44 41.52 12.34
CA LYS A 518 17.70 40.07 12.20
C LYS A 518 19.15 39.65 12.50
N LYS A 519 19.36 38.43 13.00
CA LYS A 519 20.62 37.67 12.84
C LYS A 519 20.48 36.67 11.69
N LYS A 520 21.47 36.64 10.79
CA LYS A 520 21.56 35.70 9.65
C LYS A 520 22.07 34.34 10.12
N LEU A 521 21.45 33.27 9.62
CA LEU A 521 21.99 31.91 9.61
C LEU A 521 22.26 31.47 8.16
N GLU A 522 23.34 30.73 7.95
CA GLU A 522 23.89 30.36 6.65
C GLU A 522 23.14 29.18 6.01
N ILE A 523 22.86 29.29 4.70
CA ILE A 523 22.20 28.28 3.87
C ILE A 523 23.26 27.73 2.88
N PRO A 524 23.24 26.43 2.53
CA PRO A 524 24.14 25.86 1.51
C PRO A 524 24.06 26.62 0.18
N LYS A 525 25.17 26.67 -0.57
CA LYS A 525 25.26 27.41 -1.84
C LYS A 525 24.40 26.75 -2.93
N GLY A 526 23.20 27.30 -3.17
CA GLY A 526 22.27 26.93 -4.26
C GLY A 526 20.85 26.73 -3.72
N GLY A 527 19.87 27.58 -4.08
CA GLY A 527 18.51 27.54 -3.52
C GLY A 527 17.68 26.31 -3.90
N PHE A 528 16.49 26.16 -3.30
CA PHE A 528 15.52 25.07 -3.54
C PHE A 528 15.09 24.89 -5.00
N PHE A 529 15.03 25.96 -5.79
CA PHE A 529 14.55 25.93 -7.18
C PHE A 529 15.64 26.42 -8.12
N SER A 530 16.17 25.54 -8.96
CA SER A 530 17.25 25.83 -9.91
C SER A 530 16.75 26.02 -11.33
N GLU A 531 15.71 25.30 -11.76
CA GLU A 531 15.27 25.26 -13.15
C GLU A 531 13.78 24.94 -13.28
N ILE A 532 13.12 25.46 -14.33
CA ILE A 532 11.77 25.07 -14.74
C ILE A 532 11.85 24.62 -16.21
N THR A 533 11.41 23.41 -16.52
CA THR A 533 11.59 22.79 -17.84
C THR A 533 10.34 22.06 -18.32
N PRO A 534 10.05 22.08 -19.64
CA PRO A 534 9.02 21.21 -20.21
C PRO A 534 9.47 19.74 -20.20
N ASP A 535 8.49 18.84 -20.10
CA ASP A 535 8.67 17.39 -20.23
C ASP A 535 7.65 16.81 -21.23
N LEU A 536 8.15 16.13 -22.26
CA LEU A 536 7.36 15.56 -23.38
C LEU A 536 6.75 14.19 -23.09
N GLU A 537 6.75 13.73 -21.84
CA GLU A 537 6.15 12.47 -21.47
C GLU A 537 4.65 12.42 -21.80
N ARG A 538 4.25 11.46 -22.66
CA ARG A 538 2.91 11.40 -23.26
C ARG A 538 1.81 10.90 -22.31
N ASP A 539 2.17 10.19 -21.25
CA ASP A 539 1.20 9.66 -20.26
C ASP A 539 1.72 9.81 -18.82
N PRO A 540 1.90 11.05 -18.32
CA PRO A 540 2.41 11.27 -16.99
C PRO A 540 1.29 11.16 -15.96
N ASN A 541 1.56 10.48 -14.85
CA ASN A 541 0.64 10.32 -13.71
C ASN A 541 0.36 11.63 -12.94
N GLN A 542 1.08 12.70 -13.25
CA GLN A 542 0.91 14.03 -12.69
C GLN A 542 1.22 15.09 -13.74
N ARG A 543 0.72 16.30 -13.54
CA ARG A 543 0.85 17.41 -14.48
C ARG A 543 2.08 18.29 -14.26
N VAL A 544 2.64 18.23 -13.06
CA VAL A 544 3.90 18.89 -12.68
C VAL A 544 4.64 18.05 -11.64
N ALA A 545 5.97 18.01 -11.70
CA ALA A 545 6.83 17.33 -10.74
C ALA A 545 7.96 18.25 -10.27
N TYR A 546 8.50 17.99 -9.08
CA TYR A 546 9.73 18.60 -8.60
C TYR A 546 10.77 17.51 -8.29
N GLU A 547 11.95 17.62 -8.87
CA GLU A 547 13.06 16.68 -8.65
C GLU A 547 14.39 17.43 -8.61
N SER A 548 15.12 17.33 -7.49
CA SER A 548 16.50 17.83 -7.34
C SER A 548 16.68 19.28 -7.82
N GLY A 549 15.79 20.17 -7.38
CA GLY A 549 15.81 21.59 -7.75
C GLY A 549 15.05 21.95 -9.03
N LYS A 550 14.62 20.98 -9.83
CA LYS A 550 13.97 21.22 -11.12
C LYS A 550 12.46 21.03 -11.03
N ILE A 551 11.69 22.01 -11.48
CA ILE A 551 10.25 21.88 -11.72
C ILE A 551 10.06 21.41 -13.17
N LYS A 552 9.49 20.22 -13.33
CA LYS A 552 9.16 19.63 -14.64
C LYS A 552 7.67 19.79 -14.91
N ILE A 553 7.33 20.44 -16.01
CA ILE A 553 5.94 20.60 -16.46
C ILE A 553 5.68 19.65 -17.61
N PHE A 554 4.71 18.75 -17.44
CA PHE A 554 4.39 17.73 -18.44
C PHE A 554 3.49 18.33 -19.54
N VAL A 555 4.12 18.94 -20.55
CA VAL A 555 3.43 19.68 -21.61
C VAL A 555 2.53 18.79 -22.47
N MET A 556 2.79 17.48 -22.49
CA MET A 556 1.97 16.49 -23.18
C MET A 556 0.77 16.00 -22.36
N PHE A 557 0.55 16.48 -21.14
CA PHE A 557 -0.67 16.17 -20.39
C PHE A 557 -1.91 16.75 -21.14
N PRO A 558 -3.01 15.99 -21.35
CA PRO A 558 -4.09 16.36 -22.27
C PRO A 558 -4.69 17.76 -22.07
N MET A 559 -4.79 18.20 -20.82
CA MET A 559 -5.25 19.55 -20.48
C MET A 559 -4.19 20.61 -20.77
N ILE A 560 -2.92 20.36 -20.41
CA ILE A 560 -1.82 21.34 -20.58
C ILE A 560 -1.55 21.64 -22.05
N GLN A 561 -1.60 20.62 -22.92
CA GLN A 561 -1.36 20.77 -24.37
C GLN A 561 -2.25 21.84 -25.03
N GLN A 562 -3.43 22.12 -24.46
CA GLN A 562 -4.36 23.11 -25.01
C GLN A 562 -3.91 24.54 -24.76
N TYR A 563 -3.09 24.76 -23.73
CA TYR A 563 -2.74 26.08 -23.21
C TYR A 563 -1.26 26.43 -23.35
N LEU A 564 -0.37 25.44 -23.24
CA LEU A 564 1.07 25.60 -23.38
C LEU A 564 1.58 24.83 -24.60
N ASP A 565 2.59 25.37 -25.27
CA ASP A 565 3.35 24.63 -26.27
C ASP A 565 4.46 23.78 -25.61
N GLU A 566 5.22 23.08 -26.45
CA GLU A 566 6.31 22.22 -25.99
C GLU A 566 7.43 23.01 -25.29
N LYS A 567 7.53 24.33 -25.50
CA LYS A 567 8.56 25.22 -24.94
C LYS A 567 8.08 25.97 -23.69
N LEU A 568 6.92 25.61 -23.13
CA LEU A 568 6.24 26.36 -22.06
C LEU A 568 5.79 27.77 -22.46
N GLU A 569 5.64 28.03 -23.76
CA GLU A 569 5.11 29.30 -24.26
C GLU A 569 3.57 29.22 -24.25
N PRO A 570 2.90 30.20 -23.60
CA PRO A 570 1.44 30.29 -23.61
C PRO A 570 0.91 30.45 -25.04
N LYS A 571 0.00 29.56 -25.45
CA LYS A 571 -0.69 29.65 -26.75
C LYS A 571 -1.73 30.78 -26.78
N ARG A 572 -2.23 31.15 -25.59
CA ARG A 572 -3.23 32.20 -25.33
C ARG A 572 -2.98 32.78 -23.93
N ASP A 573 -3.68 33.86 -23.57
CA ASP A 573 -3.52 34.48 -22.23
C ASP A 573 -3.89 33.53 -21.09
N GLU A 574 -4.85 32.62 -21.30
CA GLU A 574 -5.19 31.56 -20.34
C GLU A 574 -4.00 30.63 -20.08
N GLY A 575 -3.06 30.50 -21.02
CA GLY A 575 -1.85 29.70 -20.83
C GLY A 575 -0.91 30.28 -19.79
N LYS A 576 -0.90 31.61 -19.59
CA LYS A 576 -0.14 32.24 -18.50
C LYS A 576 -0.70 31.84 -17.14
N VAL A 577 -2.02 31.78 -17.03
CA VAL A 577 -2.73 31.35 -15.82
C VAL A 577 -2.41 29.89 -15.50
N ILE A 578 -2.46 29.00 -16.50
CA ILE A 578 -2.10 27.59 -16.33
C ILE A 578 -0.64 27.43 -15.93
N LEU A 579 0.28 28.15 -16.57
CA LEU A 579 1.70 28.11 -16.21
C LEU A 579 1.94 28.55 -14.75
N ALA A 580 1.26 29.61 -14.32
CA ALA A 580 1.34 30.11 -12.95
C ALA A 580 0.79 29.13 -11.93
N GLU A 581 -0.32 28.48 -12.26
CA GLU A 581 -0.93 27.48 -11.40
C GLU A 581 -0.01 26.26 -11.25
N LEU A 582 0.58 25.74 -12.34
CA LEU A 582 1.47 24.58 -12.30
C LEU A 582 2.75 24.86 -11.51
N ILE A 583 3.36 26.02 -11.72
CA ILE A 583 4.55 26.46 -10.96
C ILE A 583 4.18 26.66 -9.48
N GLY A 584 3.03 27.29 -9.22
CA GLY A 584 2.51 27.51 -7.87
C GLY A 584 2.23 26.20 -7.13
N GLU A 585 1.62 25.22 -7.80
CA GLU A 585 1.39 23.88 -7.24
C GLU A 585 2.71 23.22 -6.84
N ALA A 586 3.69 23.18 -7.74
CA ALA A 586 4.99 22.58 -7.46
C ALA A 586 5.71 23.28 -6.30
N PHE A 587 5.74 24.61 -6.32
CA PHE A 587 6.31 25.41 -5.24
C PHE A 587 5.67 25.10 -3.89
N CYS A 588 4.32 25.16 -3.83
CA CYS A 588 3.60 24.96 -2.58
C CYS A 588 3.83 23.56 -2.02
N LYS A 589 3.80 22.52 -2.87
CA LYS A 589 4.05 21.13 -2.42
C LYS A 589 5.44 20.97 -1.81
N VAL A 590 6.47 21.51 -2.46
CA VAL A 590 7.87 21.39 -2.00
C VAL A 590 8.06 22.12 -0.67
N VAL A 591 7.61 23.38 -0.58
CA VAL A 591 7.75 24.17 0.64
C VAL A 591 6.89 23.61 1.77
N ALA A 592 5.68 23.11 1.50
CA ALA A 592 4.83 22.46 2.49
C ALA A 592 5.49 21.20 3.06
N ARG A 593 6.13 20.38 2.22
CA ARG A 593 6.85 19.19 2.67
C ARG A 593 8.04 19.55 3.55
N GLU A 594 8.88 20.49 3.11
CA GLU A 594 10.01 20.99 3.90
C GLU A 594 9.55 21.59 5.25
N ARG A 595 8.40 22.25 5.26
CA ARG A 595 7.73 22.76 6.47
C ARG A 595 7.36 21.65 7.44
N VAL A 596 6.72 20.58 6.95
CA VAL A 596 6.38 19.38 7.75
C VAL A 596 7.63 18.68 8.26
N ASP A 597 8.67 18.54 7.43
CA ASP A 597 9.95 17.92 7.80
C ASP A 597 10.65 18.70 8.92
N ARG A 598 10.47 20.04 8.95
CA ARG A 598 10.91 20.92 10.04
C ARG A 598 9.96 20.93 11.25
N GLY A 599 8.87 20.18 11.20
CA GLY A 599 7.88 20.04 12.27
C GLY A 599 6.88 21.19 12.36
N ASN A 600 6.60 21.90 11.26
CA ASN A 600 5.67 23.03 11.20
C ASN A 600 4.69 22.89 10.01
N PRO A 601 3.44 22.47 10.22
CA PRO A 601 2.78 22.25 11.50
C PRO A 601 3.21 20.93 12.15
N PRO A 602 3.05 20.78 13.47
CA PRO A 602 3.25 19.50 14.13
C PRO A 602 2.27 18.46 13.59
N ILE A 603 2.71 17.20 13.51
CA ILE A 603 1.88 16.08 13.11
C ILE A 603 0.97 15.73 14.30
N ILE A 604 -0.33 16.05 14.19
CA ILE A 604 -1.32 15.82 15.26
C ILE A 604 -2.00 14.45 15.09
N THR A 605 -2.48 14.17 13.88
CA THR A 605 -3.23 12.95 13.54
C THR A 605 -2.48 12.10 12.52
N SER A 606 -2.08 12.71 11.40
CA SER A 606 -1.34 12.05 10.32
C SER A 606 -0.41 13.04 9.62
N GLU A 607 0.65 12.53 9.00
CA GLU A 607 1.55 13.32 8.14
C GLU A 607 0.79 13.99 6.99
N ILE A 608 -0.27 13.32 6.50
CA ILE A 608 -1.12 13.82 5.42
C ILE A 608 -1.85 15.08 5.86
N ASP A 609 -2.40 15.10 7.08
CA ASP A 609 -3.10 16.26 7.62
C ASP A 609 -2.15 17.43 7.83
N ALA A 610 -0.96 17.16 8.39
CA ALA A 610 0.07 18.18 8.57
C ALA A 610 0.52 18.78 7.22
N PHE A 611 0.70 17.92 6.21
CA PHE A 611 1.01 18.35 4.86
C PHE A 611 -0.10 19.21 4.26
N ASN A 612 -1.36 18.80 4.39
CA ASN A 612 -2.50 19.56 3.87
C ASN A 612 -2.63 20.94 4.54
N ILE A 613 -2.41 21.03 5.85
CA ILE A 613 -2.39 22.30 6.58
C ILE A 613 -1.25 23.20 6.07
N ALA A 614 -0.03 22.66 5.96
CA ALA A 614 1.11 23.39 5.43
C ALA A 614 0.86 23.87 3.99
N MET A 615 0.30 22.98 3.15
CA MET A 615 -0.02 23.24 1.76
C MET A 615 -1.02 24.40 1.63
N ASN A 616 -2.12 24.36 2.37
CA ASN A 616 -3.14 25.42 2.36
C ASN A 616 -2.57 26.76 2.84
N ALA A 617 -1.70 26.75 3.85
CA ALA A 617 -1.06 27.96 4.36
C ALA A 617 -0.14 28.61 3.31
N VAL A 618 0.72 27.81 2.67
CA VAL A 618 1.64 28.28 1.63
C VAL A 618 0.85 28.77 0.39
N GLN A 619 -0.20 28.05 -0.02
CA GLN A 619 -1.04 28.47 -1.14
C GLN A 619 -1.71 29.83 -0.88
N LYS A 620 -2.34 29.99 0.29
CA LYS A 620 -3.04 31.24 0.65
C LYS A 620 -2.11 32.46 0.58
N GLU A 621 -0.84 32.28 0.93
CA GLU A 621 0.09 33.38 1.04
C GLU A 621 0.85 33.72 -0.25
N TYR A 622 1.25 32.71 -1.02
CA TYR A 622 2.15 32.94 -2.16
C TYR A 622 1.52 32.73 -3.53
N LEU A 623 0.44 31.94 -3.63
CA LEU A 623 -0.11 31.58 -4.94
C LEU A 623 -0.56 32.81 -5.74
N HIS A 624 -1.21 33.78 -5.08
CA HIS A 624 -1.63 35.03 -5.73
C HIS A 624 -0.44 35.88 -6.22
N GLN A 625 0.70 35.84 -5.51
CA GLN A 625 1.90 36.58 -5.91
C GLN A 625 2.60 35.92 -7.10
N ILE A 626 2.67 34.59 -7.10
CA ILE A 626 3.17 33.81 -8.25
C ILE A 626 2.30 34.08 -9.48
N HIS A 627 0.98 34.07 -9.31
CA HIS A 627 0.02 34.35 -10.37
C HIS A 627 0.18 35.76 -10.93
N LYS A 628 0.27 36.77 -10.06
CA LYS A 628 0.45 38.17 -10.45
C LYS A 628 1.63 38.35 -11.40
N ILE A 629 2.75 37.68 -11.15
CA ILE A 629 4.01 37.89 -11.88
C ILE A 629 4.03 37.19 -13.25
N LEU A 630 3.23 36.14 -13.41
CA LEU A 630 3.15 35.38 -14.65
C LEU A 630 2.05 35.87 -15.58
N VAL A 631 1.03 36.53 -15.02
CA VAL A 631 -0.18 36.92 -15.75
C VAL A 631 -0.28 38.43 -15.97
N GLU A 632 0.19 39.25 -15.03
CA GLU A 632 0.32 40.72 -15.15
C GLU A 632 1.75 41.11 -15.58
#